data_AF-A0A382DD75-F1
#
_entry.id   AF-A0A382DD75-F1
#
_cell.length_a   1.000
_cell.length_b   1.000
_cell.length_c   1.000
_cell.angle_alpha   90.00
_cell.angle_beta   90.00
_cell.angle_gamma   90.00
#
_symmetry.space_group_name_H-M   'P 1'
#
loop_
_entity.id
_entity.type
_entity.pdbx_description
1 polymer ?
#
loop_
_entity_poly.entity_id
_entity_poly.type
_entity_poly.pdbx_seq_one_letter_code
_entity_poly.pdbx_strand_id
1 'polypeptide(L)'
;GFLLSGGDNIGDNPDRDKTEQEIIRFGLEQNLPIFGVCRGMQVINKYFHGEIETLTNPKHVGNPHSVKIINSNFSSLLKTSSIEVNSYHNNIIKQDILGNELEPFAISFEDKTIEGFFHRKLPIVGVMWHPERDPNHNNKIILSKVFHEKNFWN
;
A
#
# COMPACT_ATOMS: atom_id res chain seq x y z
N GLY A 1 -6.66 -6.30 13.66
CA GLY A 1 -6.62 -5.29 12.59
C GLY A 1 -7.26 -5.86 11.35
N PHE A 2 -7.25 -5.13 10.26
CA PHE A 2 -7.87 -5.52 9.00
C PHE A 2 -6.83 -5.62 7.89
N LEU A 3 -7.04 -6.56 6.98
CA LEU A 3 -6.29 -6.67 5.73
C LEU A 3 -7.27 -6.47 4.58
N LEU A 4 -7.03 -5.44 3.76
CA LEU A 4 -7.79 -5.18 2.55
C LEU A 4 -7.01 -5.78 1.38
N SER A 5 -7.59 -6.81 0.74
CA SER A 5 -6.93 -7.58 -0.31
C SER A 5 -6.94 -6.87 -1.67
N GLY A 6 -6.16 -7.40 -2.62
CA GLY A 6 -6.26 -7.03 -4.03
C GLY A 6 -7.58 -7.46 -4.68
N GLY A 7 -7.68 -7.37 -6.01
CA GLY A 7 -8.84 -7.86 -6.76
C GLY A 7 -9.19 -7.01 -7.98
N ASP A 8 -10.49 -6.82 -8.18
CA ASP A 8 -11.14 -6.00 -9.21
C ASP A 8 -10.79 -4.50 -9.11
N ASN A 9 -11.37 -3.65 -9.96
CA ASN A 9 -11.19 -2.21 -9.82
C ASN A 9 -12.21 -1.62 -8.85
N ILE A 10 -11.86 -0.50 -8.22
CA ILE A 10 -12.82 0.31 -7.46
C ILE A 10 -13.92 0.77 -8.43
N GLY A 11 -15.18 0.58 -8.04
CA GLY A 11 -16.36 0.86 -8.87
C GLY A 11 -16.95 -0.37 -9.55
N ASP A 12 -16.18 -1.45 -9.77
CA ASP A 12 -16.68 -2.68 -10.38
C ASP A 12 -17.63 -3.44 -9.43
N ASN A 13 -17.45 -3.28 -8.11
CA ASN A 13 -18.26 -3.90 -7.07
C ASN A 13 -18.63 -2.88 -5.96
N PRO A 14 -19.77 -2.18 -6.10
CA PRO A 14 -20.19 -1.14 -5.16
C PRO A 14 -20.39 -1.62 -3.72
N ASP A 15 -20.86 -2.86 -3.54
CA ASP A 15 -21.08 -3.43 -2.20
C ASP A 15 -19.74 -3.69 -1.49
N ARG A 16 -18.74 -4.17 -2.23
CA ARG A 16 -17.37 -4.31 -1.72
C ARG A 16 -16.77 -2.95 -1.37
N ASP A 17 -16.88 -1.97 -2.28
CA ASP A 17 -16.35 -0.63 -2.07
C ASP A 17 -16.92 0.00 -0.78
N LYS A 18 -18.25 -0.09 -0.60
CA LYS A 18 -18.91 0.39 0.61
C LYS A 18 -18.44 -0.36 1.86
N THR A 19 -18.33 -1.67 1.78
CA THR A 19 -17.89 -2.51 2.92
C THR A 19 -16.49 -2.13 3.37
N GLU A 20 -15.56 -1.94 2.44
CA GLU A 20 -14.18 -1.61 2.79
C GLU A 20 -14.04 -0.18 3.31
N GLN A 21 -14.83 0.77 2.81
CA GLN A 21 -14.91 2.11 3.39
C GLN A 21 -15.36 2.06 4.86
N GLU A 22 -16.38 1.25 5.18
CA GLU A 22 -16.83 1.05 6.56
C GLU A 22 -15.78 0.34 7.42
N ILE A 23 -15.05 -0.63 6.87
CA ILE A 23 -13.92 -1.28 7.57
C ILE A 23 -12.83 -0.27 7.90
N ILE A 24 -12.47 0.61 6.96
CA ILE A 24 -11.48 1.66 7.20
C ILE A 24 -11.99 2.58 8.30
N ARG A 25 -13.20 3.14 8.16
CA ARG A 25 -13.81 4.03 9.16
C ARG A 25 -13.78 3.43 10.56
N PHE A 26 -14.28 2.19 10.70
CA PHE A 26 -14.28 1.48 11.98
C PHE A 26 -12.86 1.22 12.50
N GLY A 27 -11.94 0.84 11.63
CA GLY A 27 -10.54 0.65 12.00
C GLY A 27 -9.89 1.93 12.53
N LEU A 28 -10.20 3.09 11.95
CA LEU A 28 -9.72 4.39 12.44
C LEU A 28 -10.30 4.71 13.83
N GLU A 29 -11.61 4.57 14.00
CA GLU A 29 -12.32 4.85 15.26
C GLU A 29 -11.81 4.00 16.42
N GLN A 30 -11.42 2.77 16.14
CA GLN A 30 -10.90 1.82 17.14
C GLN A 30 -9.37 1.78 17.22
N ASN A 31 -8.67 2.64 16.46
CA ASN A 31 -7.21 2.64 16.33
C ASN A 31 -6.63 1.24 16.05
N LEU A 32 -7.26 0.51 15.13
CA LEU A 32 -6.87 -0.84 14.73
C LEU A 32 -5.92 -0.79 13.52
N PRO A 33 -4.92 -1.69 13.44
CA PRO A 33 -4.04 -1.78 12.29
C PRO A 33 -4.80 -2.10 11.01
N ILE A 34 -4.46 -1.44 9.90
CA ILE A 34 -5.00 -1.72 8.56
C ILE A 34 -3.84 -1.93 7.59
N PHE A 35 -3.89 -3.01 6.82
CA PHE A 35 -2.94 -3.29 5.76
C PHE A 35 -3.65 -3.43 4.41
N GLY A 36 -3.29 -2.60 3.43
CA GLY A 36 -3.86 -2.65 2.09
C GLY A 36 -2.90 -3.28 1.07
N VAL A 37 -3.40 -4.21 0.27
CA VAL A 37 -2.64 -4.87 -0.81
C VAL A 37 -3.27 -4.51 -2.16
N CYS A 38 -2.48 -3.97 -3.09
CA CYS A 38 -2.92 -3.59 -4.44
C CYS A 38 -4.23 -2.77 -4.39
N ARG A 39 -5.37 -3.33 -4.79
CA ARG A 39 -6.69 -2.71 -4.65
C ARG A 39 -6.96 -2.19 -3.22
N GLY A 40 -6.56 -2.90 -2.17
CA GLY A 40 -6.72 -2.45 -0.79
C GLY A 40 -5.96 -1.14 -0.48
N MET A 41 -4.73 -0.98 -1.00
CA MET A 41 -3.99 0.28 -0.89
C MET A 41 -4.66 1.39 -1.71
N GLN A 42 -5.22 1.08 -2.88
CA GLN A 42 -6.01 2.03 -3.68
C GLN A 42 -7.25 2.55 -2.92
N VAL A 43 -7.98 1.66 -2.24
CA VAL A 43 -9.15 2.04 -1.43
C VAL A 43 -8.74 2.92 -0.26
N ILE A 44 -7.63 2.61 0.41
CA ILE A 44 -7.09 3.47 1.48
C ILE A 44 -6.73 4.85 0.92
N ASN A 45 -6.05 4.92 -0.22
CA ASN A 45 -5.70 6.20 -0.84
C ASN A 45 -6.94 7.05 -1.13
N LYS A 46 -7.97 6.44 -1.75
CA LYS A 46 -9.26 7.10 -2.01
C LYS A 46 -9.96 7.55 -0.73
N TYR A 47 -9.94 6.74 0.33
CA TYR A 47 -10.55 7.09 1.62
C TYR A 47 -9.92 8.36 2.20
N PHE A 48 -8.60 8.51 2.07
CA PHE A 48 -7.86 9.72 2.45
C PHE A 48 -7.86 10.81 1.38
N HIS A 49 -8.85 10.82 0.47
CA HIS A 49 -9.04 11.84 -0.57
C HIS A 49 -7.96 11.90 -1.65
N GLY A 50 -7.17 10.85 -1.83
CA GLY A 50 -6.26 10.72 -2.98
C GLY A 50 -6.99 10.32 -4.27
N GLU A 51 -6.25 10.29 -5.37
CA GLU A 51 -6.74 9.83 -6.68
C GLU A 51 -5.93 8.64 -7.21
N ILE A 52 -6.40 8.03 -8.29
CA ILE A 52 -5.79 6.87 -8.93
C ILE A 52 -5.79 7.13 -10.42
N GLU A 53 -4.64 6.94 -11.07
CA GLU A 53 -4.53 6.97 -12.52
C GLU A 53 -4.40 5.54 -13.05
N THR A 54 -4.95 5.27 -14.24
CA THR A 54 -4.76 4.00 -14.93
C THR A 54 -3.82 4.20 -16.12
N LEU A 55 -2.71 3.46 -16.13
CA LEU A 55 -1.80 3.46 -17.26
C LEU A 55 -2.44 2.75 -18.46
N THR A 56 -2.42 3.41 -19.62
CA THR A 56 -2.93 2.86 -20.90
C THR A 56 -1.99 1.84 -21.54
N ASN A 57 -0.75 1.71 -21.05
CA ASN A 57 0.23 0.73 -21.52
C ASN A 57 0.79 -0.06 -20.32
N PRO A 58 0.52 -1.38 -20.20
CA PRO A 58 0.85 -2.16 -19.01
C PRO A 58 2.37 -2.41 -18.92
N LYS A 59 3.09 -1.52 -18.23
CA LYS A 59 4.51 -1.74 -17.86
C LYS A 59 4.66 -2.63 -16.62
N HIS A 60 3.62 -2.69 -15.79
CA HIS A 60 3.59 -3.26 -14.44
C HIS A 60 2.80 -4.57 -14.34
N VAL A 61 2.78 -5.37 -15.41
CA VAL A 61 2.02 -6.63 -15.42
C VAL A 61 2.93 -7.79 -15.81
N GLY A 62 3.14 -8.70 -14.85
CA GLY A 62 3.71 -10.03 -15.10
C GLY A 62 5.21 -10.19 -14.85
N ASN A 63 5.96 -9.11 -14.62
CA ASN A 63 7.39 -9.17 -14.28
C ASN A 63 7.66 -8.51 -12.91
N PRO A 64 8.57 -9.06 -12.10
CA PRO A 64 9.09 -8.35 -10.94
C PRO A 64 9.75 -7.04 -11.35
N HIS A 65 9.65 -6.02 -10.49
CA HIS A 65 10.36 -4.76 -10.67
C HIS A 65 11.05 -4.31 -9.38
N SER A 66 12.08 -3.47 -9.53
CA SER A 66 12.78 -2.88 -8.40
C SER A 66 12.00 -1.71 -7.81
N VAL A 67 11.89 -1.70 -6.48
CA VAL A 67 11.32 -0.61 -5.68
C VAL A 67 12.41 0.00 -4.80
N LYS A 68 12.45 1.33 -4.77
CA LYS A 68 13.33 2.10 -3.88
C LYS A 68 12.62 2.39 -2.57
N ILE A 69 13.25 2.06 -1.46
CA ILE A 69 12.81 2.46 -0.12
C ILE A 69 13.36 3.86 0.17
N ILE A 70 12.46 4.84 0.26
CA ILE A 70 12.81 6.26 0.41
C ILE A 70 12.65 6.79 1.84
N ASN A 71 11.92 6.05 2.69
CA ASN A 71 11.78 6.41 4.09
C ASN A 71 12.85 5.70 4.95
N SER A 72 13.53 6.44 5.83
CA SER A 72 14.64 5.94 6.63
C SER A 72 14.23 4.86 7.63
N ASN A 73 13.03 4.94 8.21
CA ASN A 73 12.54 3.97 9.17
C ASN A 73 12.23 2.64 8.49
N PHE A 74 11.61 2.68 7.31
CA PHE A 74 11.41 1.48 6.50
C PHE A 74 12.74 0.90 6.00
N SER A 75 13.69 1.73 5.57
CA SER A 75 15.02 1.27 5.15
C SER A 75 15.78 0.59 6.30
N SER A 76 15.72 1.16 7.50
CA SER A 76 16.30 0.57 8.72
C SER A 76 15.61 -0.75 9.09
N LEU A 77 14.27 -0.77 9.05
CA LEU A 77 13.46 -1.95 9.35
C LEU A 77 13.76 -3.11 8.39
N LEU A 78 13.88 -2.81 7.11
CA LEU A 78 14.14 -3.80 6.05
C LEU A 78 15.64 -4.11 5.87
N LYS A 79 16.52 -3.31 6.49
CA LYS A 79 17.98 -3.36 6.34
C LYS A 79 18.44 -3.27 4.87
N THR A 80 17.69 -2.54 4.05
CA THR A 80 17.97 -2.31 2.64
C THR A 80 17.31 -1.04 2.15
N SER A 81 17.87 -0.41 1.11
CA SER A 81 17.31 0.74 0.42
C SER A 81 16.53 0.39 -0.84
N SER A 82 16.46 -0.90 -1.21
CA SER A 82 15.66 -1.38 -2.33
C SER A 82 15.22 -2.83 -2.16
N ILE A 83 14.11 -3.19 -2.80
CA ILE A 83 13.55 -4.55 -2.84
C ILE A 83 13.04 -4.85 -4.24
N GLU A 84 13.03 -6.14 -4.61
CA GLU A 84 12.30 -6.63 -5.79
C GLU A 84 10.88 -7.03 -5.37
N VAL A 85 9.89 -6.63 -6.16
CA VAL A 85 8.48 -6.94 -5.88
C VAL A 85 7.78 -7.43 -7.14
N ASN A 86 6.71 -8.21 -6.97
CA ASN A 86 5.86 -8.62 -8.10
C ASN A 86 4.91 -7.48 -8.53
N SER A 87 4.47 -7.51 -9.79
CA SER A 87 3.64 -6.44 -10.36
C SER A 87 2.48 -6.99 -11.19
N TYR A 88 1.26 -6.57 -10.83
CA TYR A 88 0.00 -7.05 -11.42
C TYR A 88 -1.06 -5.93 -11.55
N HIS A 89 -0.65 -4.66 -11.59
CA HIS A 89 -1.57 -3.53 -11.58
C HIS A 89 -1.30 -2.56 -12.74
N ASN A 90 -2.39 -2.03 -13.32
CA ASN A 90 -2.32 -0.91 -14.26
C ASN A 90 -2.67 0.41 -13.57
N ASN A 91 -3.28 0.34 -12.38
CA ASN A 91 -3.60 1.49 -11.56
C ASN A 91 -2.35 1.91 -10.78
N ILE A 92 -2.09 3.21 -10.77
CA ILE A 92 -0.92 3.82 -10.15
C ILE A 92 -1.34 4.99 -9.26
N ILE A 93 -0.49 5.30 -8.30
CA ILE A 93 -0.61 6.47 -7.44
C ILE A 93 0.69 7.25 -7.55
N LYS A 94 0.60 8.57 -7.76
CA LYS A 94 1.74 9.49 -7.79
C LYS A 94 1.69 10.43 -6.58
N GLN A 95 2.79 11.14 -6.34
CA GLN A 95 2.95 12.02 -5.17
C GLN A 95 1.90 13.15 -5.09
N ASP A 96 1.52 13.70 -6.23
CA ASP A 96 0.55 14.79 -6.37
C ASP A 96 -0.90 14.37 -6.17
N ILE A 97 -1.19 13.07 -6.30
CA ILE A 97 -2.51 12.46 -6.11
C ILE A 97 -2.58 11.53 -4.90
N LEU A 98 -1.57 11.58 -4.02
CA LEU A 98 -1.55 10.82 -2.78
C LEU A 98 -2.53 11.43 -1.77
N GLY A 99 -3.28 10.58 -1.07
CA GLY A 99 -4.23 10.98 -0.05
C GLY A 99 -3.59 11.72 1.13
N ASN A 100 -4.41 12.50 1.82
CA ASN A 100 -4.01 13.30 2.97
C ASN A 100 -3.46 12.43 4.10
N GLU A 101 -2.48 12.95 4.84
CA GLU A 101 -1.80 12.26 5.95
C GLU A 101 -1.08 10.94 5.58
N LEU A 102 -1.07 10.56 4.31
CA LEU A 102 -0.28 9.46 3.80
C LEU A 102 1.11 9.95 3.38
N GLU A 103 2.11 9.10 3.56
CA GLU A 103 3.48 9.38 3.15
C GLU A 103 4.07 8.14 2.45
N PRO A 104 4.72 8.31 1.29
CA PRO A 104 5.33 7.19 0.60
C PRO A 104 6.57 6.70 1.35
N PHE A 105 6.73 5.38 1.44
CA PHE A 105 7.99 4.77 1.87
C PHE A 105 8.70 4.03 0.75
N ALA A 106 7.96 3.69 -0.32
CA ALA A 106 8.43 2.88 -1.44
C ALA A 106 7.98 3.50 -2.77
N ILE A 107 8.90 3.65 -3.72
CA ILE A 107 8.62 4.16 -5.07
C ILE A 107 9.25 3.27 -6.14
N SER A 108 8.60 3.14 -7.29
CA SER A 108 9.16 2.44 -8.45
C SER A 108 10.43 3.13 -8.95
N PHE A 109 11.47 2.36 -9.29
CA PHE A 109 12.67 2.91 -9.93
C PHE A 109 12.38 3.45 -11.32
N GLU A 110 11.44 2.83 -12.05
CA GLU A 110 11.18 3.06 -13.46
C GLU A 110 10.41 4.36 -13.74
N ASP A 111 9.32 4.59 -13.00
CA ASP A 111 8.38 5.68 -13.30
C ASP A 111 8.04 6.55 -12.09
N LYS A 112 8.66 6.29 -10.92
CA LYS A 112 8.47 7.03 -9.66
C LYS A 112 7.05 6.96 -9.10
N THR A 113 6.23 6.02 -9.55
CA THR A 113 4.95 5.73 -8.91
C THR A 113 5.15 5.22 -7.49
N ILE A 114 4.18 5.48 -6.63
CA ILE A 114 4.18 5.07 -5.23
C ILE A 114 3.81 3.60 -5.17
N GLU A 115 4.75 2.79 -4.70
CA GLU A 115 4.60 1.35 -4.53
C GLU A 115 4.22 0.99 -3.09
N GLY A 116 4.49 1.89 -2.13
CA GLY A 116 4.00 1.73 -0.77
C GLY A 116 3.95 3.05 -0.01
N PHE A 117 2.91 3.20 0.80
CA PHE A 117 2.73 4.33 1.71
C PHE A 117 2.34 3.88 3.11
N PHE A 118 2.41 4.80 4.06
CA PHE A 118 1.88 4.62 5.40
C PHE A 118 1.15 5.89 5.86
N HIS A 119 0.29 5.77 6.87
CA HIS A 119 -0.34 6.93 7.51
C HIS A 119 0.58 7.50 8.59
N ARG A 120 0.78 8.82 8.61
CA ARG A 120 1.73 9.52 9.52
C ARG A 120 1.52 9.24 11.01
N LYS A 121 0.28 8.95 11.42
CA LYS A 121 -0.12 8.80 12.83
C LYS A 121 -0.82 7.49 13.19
N LEU A 122 -1.31 6.74 12.20
CA LEU A 122 -2.20 5.59 12.41
C LEU A 122 -1.49 4.33 11.92
N PRO A 123 -1.80 3.14 12.48
CA PRO A 123 -1.17 1.88 12.08
C PRO A 123 -1.68 1.38 10.72
N ILE A 124 -1.50 2.19 9.67
CA ILE A 124 -2.00 1.95 8.32
C ILE A 124 -0.82 1.93 7.36
N VAL A 125 -0.74 0.85 6.59
CA VAL A 125 0.24 0.70 5.51
C VAL A 125 -0.46 0.14 4.29
N GLY A 126 -0.10 0.66 3.12
CA GLY A 126 -0.52 0.13 1.83
C GLY A 126 0.69 -0.25 0.97
N VAL A 127 0.57 -1.34 0.21
CA VAL A 127 1.55 -1.76 -0.80
C VAL A 127 0.86 -2.11 -2.13
N MET A 128 1.49 -1.80 -3.26
CA MET A 128 0.97 -2.10 -4.60
C MET A 128 1.27 -3.53 -5.06
N TRP A 129 2.39 -4.09 -4.63
CA TRP A 129 2.71 -5.48 -4.89
C TRP A 129 1.84 -6.43 -4.05
N HIS A 130 1.99 -7.73 -4.31
CA HIS A 130 1.25 -8.80 -3.66
C HIS A 130 2.17 -9.64 -2.74
N PRO A 131 2.35 -9.24 -1.46
CA PRO A 131 3.11 -10.01 -0.48
C PRO A 131 2.65 -11.47 -0.32
N GLU A 132 1.37 -11.74 -0.57
CA GLU A 132 0.76 -13.06 -0.47
C GLU A 132 1.15 -13.99 -1.62
N ARG A 133 1.58 -13.44 -2.76
CA ARG A 133 2.01 -14.21 -3.94
C ARG A 133 3.52 -14.45 -3.99
N ASP A 134 4.31 -13.63 -3.31
CA ASP A 134 5.74 -13.82 -3.11
C ASP A 134 6.13 -13.69 -1.63
N PRO A 135 5.95 -14.76 -0.83
CA PRO A 135 6.21 -14.72 0.60
C PRO A 135 7.72 -14.67 0.90
N ASN A 136 8.26 -13.47 1.11
CA ASN A 136 9.67 -13.26 1.46
C ASN A 136 9.85 -12.62 2.84
N HIS A 137 11.10 -12.53 3.31
CA HIS A 137 11.43 -12.01 4.64
C HIS A 137 10.99 -10.56 4.83
N ASN A 138 11.18 -9.71 3.82
CA ASN A 138 10.83 -8.29 3.86
C ASN A 138 9.31 -8.10 4.01
N ASN A 139 8.53 -8.86 3.24
CA ASN A 139 7.07 -8.87 3.31
C ASN A 139 6.55 -9.26 4.71
N LYS A 140 7.16 -10.29 5.33
CA LYS A 140 6.82 -10.70 6.70
C LYS A 140 7.14 -9.63 7.73
N ILE A 141 8.28 -8.94 7.59
CA ILE A 141 8.66 -7.85 8.50
C ILE A 141 7.64 -6.71 8.44
N ILE A 142 7.26 -6.25 7.25
CA ILE A 142 6.29 -5.15 7.09
C ILE A 142 4.97 -5.53 7.76
N LEU A 143 4.41 -6.69 7.41
CA LEU A 143 3.15 -7.18 7.99
C LEU A 143 3.24 -7.30 9.52
N SER A 144 4.32 -7.91 10.02
CA SER A 144 4.53 -8.08 11.47
C SER A 144 4.57 -6.72 12.18
N LYS A 145 5.30 -5.75 11.63
CA LYS A 145 5.43 -4.41 12.21
C LYS A 145 4.07 -3.71 12.32
N VAL A 146 3.25 -3.77 11.27
CA VAL A 146 1.90 -3.17 11.26
C VAL A 146 1.02 -3.77 12.35
N PHE A 147 0.93 -5.10 12.42
CA PHE A 147 -0.06 -5.77 13.27
C PHE A 147 0.36 -5.98 14.72
N HIS A 148 1.66 -6.15 15.00
CA HIS A 148 2.14 -6.44 16.36
C HIS A 148 2.60 -5.20 17.11
N GLU A 149 3.25 -4.25 16.44
CA GLU A 149 3.88 -3.13 17.13
C GLU A 149 3.01 -1.87 17.13
N LYS A 150 1.98 -1.80 16.27
CA LYS A 150 0.94 -0.75 16.17
C LYS A 150 1.45 0.70 16.09
N ASN A 151 2.77 0.91 16.07
CA ASN A 151 3.46 2.17 15.95
C ASN A 151 4.70 1.95 15.08
N PHE A 152 4.77 2.68 13.96
CA PHE A 152 6.01 2.84 13.17
C PHE A 152 6.88 3.99 13.69
N TRP A 153 6.28 4.90 14.45
CA TRP A 153 6.85 6.19 14.83
C TRP A 153 6.90 6.30 16.36
N ASN A 154 7.81 5.53 16.96
CA ASN A 154 8.37 5.77 18.29
C ASN A 154 9.83 5.32 18.28
#